data_AF-A0A2C9LTJ4-F1
#
_entry.id   AF-A0A2C9LTJ4-F1
#
_cell.length_a   1.000
_cell.length_b   1.000
_cell.length_c   1.000
_cell.angle_alpha   90.00
_cell.angle_beta   90.00
_cell.angle_gamma   90.00
#
_symmetry.space_group_name_H-M   'P 1'
#
loop_
_entity.id
_entity.type
_entity.pdbx_description
1 polymer ?
#
loop_
_entity_poly.entity_id
_entity_poly.type
_entity_poly.pdbx_seq_one_letter_code
_entity_poly.pdbx_strand_id
1 'polypeptide(L)'
;MIGGAVEALEAHPGSFKLKIKSRKGFCKLALRHGACLVPVFAFGENDLFEQVANPDGSLVRRFQNFLTHALGFSPALFHGRGIFNYTFGLLPFRRPVSTVGK
;
A
#
# COMPACT_ATOMS: atom_id res chain seq x y z
N MET A 1 3.79 1.51 4.72
CA MET A 1 3.26 0.79 3.55
C MET A 1 4.37 0.61 2.54
N ILE A 2 4.69 -0.63 2.18
CA ILE A 2 5.79 -0.96 1.28
C ILE A 2 5.15 -1.22 -0.10
N GLY A 3 4.85 -0.15 -0.83
CA GLY A 3 4.16 -0.21 -2.11
C GLY A 3 4.17 1.12 -2.83
N GLY A 4 3.91 1.12 -4.14
CA GLY A 4 3.78 2.36 -4.91
C GLY A 4 2.55 3.17 -4.50
N ALA A 5 2.51 4.46 -4.88
CA ALA A 5 1.40 5.37 -4.57
C ALA A 5 0.00 4.81 -4.94
N VAL A 6 -0.07 4.04 -6.03
CA VAL A 6 -1.30 3.39 -6.49
C VAL A 6 -1.71 2.21 -5.61
N GLU A 7 -0.74 1.44 -5.12
CA GLU A 7 -1.00 0.35 -4.16
C GLU A 7 -1.46 0.95 -2.83
N ALA A 8 -0.94 2.12 -2.46
CA ALA A 8 -1.39 2.88 -1.31
C ALA A 8 -2.86 3.31 -1.35
N LEU A 9 -3.44 3.51 -2.52
CA LEU A 9 -4.86 3.80 -2.65
C LEU A 9 -5.77 2.57 -2.55
N GLU A 10 -5.20 1.36 -2.55
CA GLU A 10 -5.93 0.08 -2.48
C GLU A 10 -5.70 -0.64 -1.14
N ALA A 11 -5.02 -0.01 -0.17
CA ALA A 11 -4.78 -0.57 1.14
C ALA A 11 -6.05 -0.53 1.99
N HIS A 12 -6.93 -1.50 1.76
CA HIS A 12 -8.08 -1.75 2.61
C HIS A 12 -7.84 -3.00 3.47
N PRO A 13 -8.23 -2.96 4.76
CA PRO A 13 -8.18 -4.12 5.64
C PRO A 13 -8.83 -5.35 5.01
N GLY A 14 -8.22 -6.52 5.18
CA GLY A 14 -8.70 -7.78 4.62
C GLY A 14 -8.55 -7.94 3.09
N SER A 15 -7.93 -6.99 2.39
CA SER A 15 -7.67 -7.09 0.94
C SER A 15 -6.20 -6.84 0.62
N PHE A 16 -5.65 -7.57 -0.36
CA PHE A 16 -4.28 -7.37 -0.85
C PHE A 16 -4.30 -7.26 -2.38
N LYS A 17 -4.33 -6.03 -2.88
CA LYS A 17 -4.27 -5.75 -4.32
C LYS A 17 -2.90 -5.19 -4.69
N LEU A 18 -2.16 -5.92 -5.52
CA LEU A 18 -0.80 -5.58 -5.92
C LEU A 18 -0.73 -5.37 -7.44
N LYS A 19 0.04 -4.38 -7.91
CA LYS A 19 0.22 -4.11 -9.34
C LYS A 19 1.53 -4.71 -9.86
N ILE A 20 1.68 -6.02 -9.77
CA ILE A 20 2.92 -6.72 -10.18
C ILE A 20 2.93 -7.03 -11.70
N LYS A 21 1.78 -7.35 -12.29
CA LYS A 21 1.68 -7.83 -13.69
C LYS A 21 2.28 -6.85 -14.71
N SER A 22 2.09 -5.54 -14.50
CA SER A 22 2.63 -4.49 -15.37
C SER A 22 4.03 -4.02 -14.95
N ARG A 23 4.47 -4.29 -13.71
CA ARG A 23 5.72 -3.77 -13.13
C ARG A 23 6.85 -4.80 -13.17
N LYS A 24 7.31 -5.18 -14.37
CA LYS A 24 8.40 -6.17 -14.56
C LYS A 24 9.82 -5.57 -14.62
N GLY A 25 9.97 -4.27 -14.29
CA GLY A 25 11.24 -3.56 -14.40
C GLY A 25 12.34 -4.13 -13.51
N PHE A 26 11.99 -4.59 -12.31
CA PHE A 26 12.95 -5.22 -11.39
C PHE A 26 13.48 -6.55 -11.95
N CYS A 27 12.63 -7.36 -12.61
CA CYS A 27 13.08 -8.57 -13.33
C CYS A 27 14.04 -8.23 -14.46
N LYS A 28 13.71 -7.20 -15.25
CA LYS A 28 14.59 -6.74 -16.33
C LYS A 28 15.95 -6.27 -15.81
N LEU A 29 15.97 -5.58 -14.67
CA LEU A 29 17.20 -5.10 -14.05
C LEU A 29 18.02 -6.27 -13.49
N ALA A 30 17.39 -7.22 -12.81
CA ALA A 30 18.05 -8.41 -12.30
C ALA A 30 18.70 -9.24 -13.42
N LEU A 31 18.01 -9.43 -14.54
CA LEU A 31 18.57 -10.11 -15.73
C LEU A 31 19.77 -9.37 -16.33
N ARG A 32 19.76 -8.03 -16.35
CA ARG A 32 20.87 -7.23 -16.89
C ARG A 32 22.13 -7.28 -16.01
N HIS A 33 21.96 -7.39 -14.70
CA HIS A 33 23.06 -7.37 -13.74
C HIS A 33 23.41 -8.75 -13.16
N GLY A 34 22.73 -9.81 -13.60
CA GLY A 34 22.93 -11.17 -13.08
C GLY A 34 22.55 -11.34 -11.60
N ALA A 35 21.63 -10.51 -11.09
CA ALA A 35 21.22 -10.54 -9.68
C ALA A 35 20.15 -11.60 -9.42
N CYS A 36 20.19 -12.23 -8.24
CA CYS A 36 19.15 -13.15 -7.79
C CYS A 36 17.93 -12.37 -7.27
N LEU A 37 16.73 -12.80 -7.62
CA LEU A 37 15.48 -12.29 -7.07
C LEU A 37 14.95 -13.26 -6.01
N VAL A 38 14.76 -12.76 -4.79
CA VAL A 38 14.17 -13.52 -3.69
C VAL A 38 12.70 -13.13 -3.55
N PRO A 39 11.75 -14.07 -3.72
CA PRO A 39 10.33 -13.79 -3.51
C PRO A 39 10.04 -13.71 -2.01
N VAL A 40 9.68 -12.53 -1.55
CA VAL A 40 9.25 -12.27 -0.17
C VAL A 40 7.90 -11.56 -0.21
N PHE A 41 6.98 -11.99 0.65
CA PHE A 41 5.67 -11.36 0.80
C PHE A 41 5.28 -11.24 2.28
N ALA A 42 4.77 -10.07 2.68
CA ALA A 42 4.31 -9.81 4.04
C ALA A 42 2.79 -9.67 4.09
N PHE A 43 2.14 -10.54 4.88
CA PHE A 43 0.71 -10.51 5.15
C PHE A 43 0.42 -9.67 6.39
N GLY A 44 -0.73 -8.97 6.41
CA GLY A 44 -1.19 -8.18 7.56
C GLY A 44 -0.80 -6.69 7.53
N GLU A 45 -0.02 -6.25 6.54
CA GLU A 45 0.39 -4.84 6.43
C GLU A 45 -0.80 -3.88 6.24
N ASN A 46 -1.78 -4.28 5.44
CA ASN A 46 -2.97 -3.46 5.16
C ASN A 46 -3.93 -3.37 6.35
N ASP A 47 -3.77 -4.23 7.36
CA ASP A 47 -4.60 -4.21 8.56
C ASP A 47 -4.04 -3.23 9.62
N LEU A 48 -2.81 -2.76 9.45
CA LEU A 48 -2.16 -1.81 10.35
C LEU A 48 -2.78 -0.42 10.30
N PHE A 49 -3.44 -0.08 9.20
CA PHE A 49 -4.09 1.21 9.02
C PHE A 49 -5.47 0.99 8.42
N GLU A 50 -6.44 1.76 8.86
CA GLU A 50 -7.72 1.81 8.19
C GLU A 50 -7.71 2.98 7.21
N GLN A 51 -8.18 2.73 5.99
CA GLN A 51 -8.30 3.74 4.95
C GLN A 51 -9.76 4.14 4.81
N VAL A 52 -10.01 5.43 4.59
CA VAL A 52 -11.35 5.91 4.23
C VAL A 52 -11.83 5.19 2.97
N ALA A 53 -13.07 4.70 2.99
CA ALA A 53 -13.67 4.01 1.85
C ALA A 53 -13.65 4.91 0.60
N ASN A 54 -12.97 4.47 -0.44
CA ASN A 54 -12.82 5.17 -1.72
C ASN A 54 -13.31 4.28 -2.88
N PRO A 55 -14.60 3.91 -2.92
CA PRO A 55 -15.12 3.02 -3.96
C PRO A 55 -14.85 3.59 -5.36
N ASP A 56 -14.64 2.70 -6.32
CA ASP A 56 -14.39 3.07 -7.71
C ASP A 56 -15.56 3.91 -8.24
N GLY A 57 -15.23 5.07 -8.83
CA GLY A 57 -16.21 6.04 -9.31
C GLY A 57 -16.59 7.15 -8.32
N SER A 58 -16.20 7.05 -7.04
CA SER A 58 -16.43 8.13 -6.08
C SER A 58 -15.64 9.41 -6.41
N LEU A 59 -16.16 10.56 -5.98
CA LEU A 59 -15.47 11.86 -6.13
C LEU A 59 -14.12 11.87 -5.39
N VAL A 60 -14.06 11.21 -4.23
CA VAL A 60 -12.83 11.01 -3.45
C VAL A 60 -11.79 10.27 -4.28
N ARG A 61 -12.18 9.16 -4.91
CA ARG A 61 -11.30 8.36 -5.76
C ARG A 61 -10.81 9.12 -6.99
N ARG A 62 -11.66 9.93 -7.61
CA ARG A 62 -11.29 10.78 -8.76
C ARG A 62 -10.25 11.83 -8.36
N PHE A 63 -10.45 12.49 -7.23
CA PHE A 63 -9.51 13.48 -6.70
C PHE A 63 -8.17 12.83 -6.30
N GLN A 64 -8.22 11.68 -5.61
CA GLN A 64 -7.02 10.90 -5.26
C GLN A 64 -6.22 10.46 -6.49
N ASN A 65 -6.90 9.96 -7.53
CA ASN A 65 -6.24 9.55 -8.77
C ASN A 65 -5.63 10.74 -9.50
N PHE A 66 -6.34 11.88 -9.55
CA PHE A 66 -5.83 13.12 -10.14
C PHE A 66 -4.58 13.60 -9.40
N LEU A 67 -4.63 13.69 -8.07
CA LEU A 67 -3.47 14.09 -7.27
C LEU A 67 -2.31 13.10 -7.37
N THR A 68 -2.58 11.79 -7.40
CA THR A 68 -1.52 10.79 -7.57
C THR A 68 -0.86 10.90 -8.94
N HIS A 69 -1.63 11.23 -9.99
CA HIS A 69 -1.08 11.46 -11.33
C HIS A 69 -0.32 12.78 -11.44
N ALA A 70 -0.78 13.84 -10.77
CA ALA A 70 -0.18 15.17 -10.84
C ALA A 70 1.06 15.31 -9.93
N LEU A 71 0.99 14.79 -8.71
CA LEU A 71 2.02 14.97 -7.66
C LEU A 71 2.94 13.75 -7.52
N GLY A 72 2.59 12.60 -8.10
CA GLY A 72 3.37 11.35 -7.95
C GLY A 72 3.30 10.72 -6.54
N PHE A 73 2.66 11.40 -5.59
CA PHE A 73 2.38 10.92 -4.24
C PHE A 73 0.88 10.78 -4.02
N SER A 74 0.48 9.74 -3.29
CA SER A 74 -0.92 9.45 -2.99
C SER A 74 -1.30 10.05 -1.63
N PRO A 75 -2.23 11.02 -1.56
CA PRO A 75 -2.82 11.48 -0.31
C PRO A 75 -3.85 10.45 0.14
N ALA A 76 -3.34 9.31 0.60
CA ALA A 76 -4.14 8.29 1.23
C ALA A 76 -4.42 8.73 2.68
N LEU A 77 -5.68 9.05 2.95
CA LEU A 77 -6.17 9.34 4.30
C LEU A 77 -6.26 8.02 5.06
N PHE A 78 -5.16 7.66 5.71
CA PHE A 78 -5.08 6.53 6.62
C PHE A 78 -5.31 7.01 8.05
N HIS A 79 -6.20 6.35 8.78
CA HIS A 79 -6.30 6.49 10.22
C HIS A 79 -5.80 5.23 10.92
N GLY A 80 -4.89 5.45 11.85
CA GLY A 80 -4.45 4.48 12.83
C GLY A 80 -4.81 4.97 14.23
N ARG A 81 -3.93 4.73 15.20
CA ARG A 81 -4.09 5.13 16.60
C ARG A 81 -3.47 6.49 16.88
N GLY A 82 -4.10 7.28 17.75
CA GLY A 82 -3.53 8.50 18.30
C GLY A 82 -2.51 8.24 19.40
N ILE A 83 -1.64 9.22 19.64
CA ILE A 83 -0.68 9.22 20.76
C ILE A 83 -1.43 9.29 22.12
N PHE A 84 -2.63 9.89 22.14
CA PHE A 84 -3.43 10.11 23.37
C PHE A 84 -4.90 9.62 23.31
N ASN A 85 -5.41 9.17 22.15
CA ASN A 85 -6.76 8.60 22.03
C ASN A 85 -6.80 7.50 20.96
N TYR A 86 -7.59 6.45 21.21
CA TYR A 86 -7.71 5.26 20.34
C TYR A 86 -8.53 5.49 19.06
N THR A 87 -9.04 6.70 18.85
CA THR A 87 -10.07 7.00 17.82
C THR A 87 -9.51 7.57 16.51
N PHE A 88 -8.36 8.27 16.53
CA PHE A 88 -7.74 8.83 15.31
C PHE A 88 -6.25 9.17 15.53
N GLY A 89 -5.36 8.69 14.66
CA GLY A 89 -3.96 9.12 14.62
C GLY A 89 -3.09 8.43 13.57
N LEU A 90 -1.78 8.64 13.65
CA LEU A 90 -0.80 8.19 12.64
C LEU A 90 -0.07 6.89 13.02
N LEU A 91 -0.30 6.34 14.21
CA LEU A 91 0.37 5.11 14.65
C LEU A 91 -0.36 3.88 14.11
N PRO A 92 0.36 2.84 13.68
CA PRO A 92 -0.28 1.61 13.22
C PRO A 92 -1.07 0.92 14.35
N PHE A 93 -2.15 0.22 13.98
CA PHE A 93 -2.81 -0.72 14.85
C PHE A 93 -1.87 -1.88 15.20
N ARG A 94 -1.98 -2.40 16.43
CA ARG A 94 -1.24 -3.60 16.86
C ARG A 94 -1.92 -4.84 16.26
N ARG A 95 -1.58 -5.15 15.01
CA ARG A 95 -2.01 -6.38 14.33
C ARG A 95 -0.77 -7.15 13.86
N PRO A 96 -0.81 -8.50 13.87
CA PRO A 96 0.33 -9.31 13.48
C PRO A 96 0.64 -9.12 11.98
N VAL A 97 1.92 -9.03 11.66
CA VAL A 97 2.42 -9.06 10.28
C VAL A 97 3.23 -10.35 10.12
N SER A 98 2.86 -11.17 9.14
CA SER A 98 3.49 -12.47 8.88
C SER A 98 4.22 -12.42 7.54
N THR A 99 5.56 -12.47 7.60
CA THR A 99 6.39 -12.49 6.39
C THR A 99 6.68 -13.92 5.97
N VAL A 100 6.44 -14.22 4.69
CA VAL A 100 6.77 -15.49 4.06
C VAL A 100 7.82 -15.23 2.98
N GLY A 101 8.95 -15.91 3.10
CA GLY A 101 10.06 -15.88 2.15
C GLY A 101 10.75 -17.23 2.13
N LYS A 102 11.44 -17.53 1.03
CA LYS A 102 12.20 -18.77 0.85
C LYS A 102 13.69 -18.54 1.09
#